data_AF-A0A955Y2I2-F1
#
_entry.id   AF-A0A955Y2I2-F1
#
_cell.length_a   1.000
_cell.length_b   1.000
_cell.length_c   1.000
_cell.angle_alpha   90.00
_cell.angle_beta   90.00
_cell.angle_gamma   90.00
#
_symmetry.space_group_name_H-M   'P 1'
#
loop_
_entity.id
_entity.type
_entity.pdbx_description
1 polymer ?
#
loop_
_entity_poly.entity_id
_entity_poly.type
_entity_poly.pdbx_seq_one_letter_code
_entity_poly.pdbx_strand_id
1 'polypeptide(L)'
;MTRIALAILLTACTDRASQEGDGCMETVSGVGLDDTTALGVTPRALVDVAEGTHTGTFIWHRDASTTPVTLVITATETARFVDREPDPTFDTRGLDLAIICEDRVEVDVTGTFTTDDGAFAEPLAGALMAWGPDQPASLSVALDPDALQGTYDMDVDIAAVQQDPYDTRSLELGVELSESGVVGQVLGQITGEEACDGNDCAAWAAAVPVGTFE
;
A
#
# COMPACT_ATOMS: atom_id res chain seq x y z
N MET A 1 30.87 4.61 -13.62
CA MET A 1 30.09 4.08 -12.48
C MET A 1 28.74 3.66 -13.04
N THR A 2 28.56 2.36 -13.22
CA THR A 2 27.38 1.77 -13.87
C THR A 2 26.23 1.81 -12.88
N ARG A 3 25.23 2.67 -13.12
CA ARG A 3 23.99 2.70 -12.34
C ARG A 3 23.15 1.51 -12.78
N ILE A 4 22.96 0.53 -11.89
CA ILE A 4 21.98 -0.54 -12.05
C ILE A 4 20.66 0.06 -11.58
N ALA A 5 19.81 0.45 -12.52
CA ALA A 5 18.41 0.74 -12.24
C ALA A 5 17.72 -0.60 -11.98
N LEU A 6 17.48 -0.92 -10.71
CA LEU A 6 16.61 -2.02 -10.33
C LEU A 6 15.18 -1.53 -10.56
N ALA A 7 14.60 -1.89 -11.71
CA ALA A 7 13.20 -1.67 -12.00
C ALA A 7 12.36 -2.59 -11.09
N ILE A 8 12.02 -2.11 -9.90
CA ILE A 8 10.90 -2.67 -9.16
C ILE A 8 9.65 -2.11 -9.86
N LEU A 9 8.93 -2.97 -10.59
CA LEU A 9 7.56 -2.67 -10.99
C LEU A 9 6.71 -2.62 -9.72
N LEU A 10 6.66 -1.45 -9.08
CA LEU A 10 5.63 -1.09 -8.14
C LEU A 10 4.58 -0.32 -8.94
N THR A 11 3.46 -0.98 -9.19
CA THR A 11 2.23 -0.36 -9.68
C THR A 11 1.91 0.79 -8.74
N ALA A 12 1.87 2.02 -9.27
CA ALA A 12 1.60 3.22 -8.50
C ALA A 12 0.23 3.10 -7.80
N CYS A 13 0.22 3.06 -6.48
CA CYS A 13 -0.96 3.42 -5.71
C CYS A 13 -1.12 4.94 -5.81
N THR A 14 -2.13 5.38 -6.56
CA THR A 14 -2.57 6.78 -6.54
C THR A 14 -4.09 6.83 -6.56
N ASP A 15 -4.64 7.50 -5.55
CA ASP A 15 -6.00 8.01 -5.36
C ASP A 15 -7.21 7.21 -5.88
N ARG A 16 -7.95 6.64 -4.91
CA ARG A 16 -9.32 6.11 -5.05
C ARG A 16 -10.34 7.24 -5.29
N ALA A 17 -10.37 7.76 -6.52
CA ALA A 17 -11.57 8.37 -7.10
C ALA A 17 -11.48 8.29 -8.64
N SER A 18 -12.25 7.38 -9.24
CA SER A 18 -12.26 6.96 -10.66
C SER A 18 -11.06 6.11 -11.11
N GLN A 19 -11.27 4.78 -11.16
CA GLN A 19 -10.39 3.84 -11.87
C GLN A 19 -10.38 4.17 -13.38
N GLU A 20 -9.41 4.96 -13.80
CA GLU A 20 -8.70 4.68 -15.04
C GLU A 20 -7.31 4.15 -14.63
N GLY A 21 -7.01 2.87 -14.87
CA GLY A 21 -5.62 2.56 -15.24
C GLY A 21 -4.85 1.39 -14.63
N ASP A 22 -5.45 0.42 -13.91
CA ASP A 22 -4.72 -0.82 -13.56
C ASP A 22 -4.92 -1.97 -14.58
N GLY A 23 -5.81 -1.75 -15.55
CA GLY A 23 -6.16 -2.73 -16.58
C GLY A 23 -7.13 -3.82 -16.12
N CYS A 24 -7.72 -3.70 -14.93
CA CYS A 24 -8.71 -4.62 -14.41
C CYS A 24 -10.07 -3.92 -14.19
N MET A 25 -11.15 -4.60 -14.55
CA MET A 25 -12.51 -4.24 -14.15
C MET A 25 -12.88 -5.00 -12.90
N GLU A 26 -13.57 -4.34 -11.97
CA GLU A 26 -13.99 -4.93 -10.70
C GLU A 26 -15.51 -5.13 -10.64
N THR A 27 -15.92 -6.33 -10.19
CA THR A 27 -17.30 -6.60 -9.79
C THR A 27 -17.33 -6.89 -8.28
N VAL A 28 -17.95 -6.00 -7.52
CA VAL A 28 -18.02 -6.10 -6.05
C VAL A 28 -19.34 -6.74 -5.61
N SER A 29 -19.25 -7.75 -4.76
CA SER A 29 -20.41 -8.41 -4.14
C SER A 29 -20.25 -8.51 -2.63
N GLY A 30 -21.31 -8.24 -1.87
CA GLY A 30 -21.28 -8.41 -0.42
C GLY A 30 -21.27 -9.90 -0.04
N VAL A 31 -20.51 -10.26 0.99
CA VAL A 31 -20.43 -11.62 1.52
C VAL A 31 -20.62 -11.60 3.05
N GLY A 32 -21.25 -12.63 3.62
CA GLY A 32 -21.32 -12.78 5.06
C GLY A 32 -19.94 -13.13 5.65
N LEU A 33 -19.68 -12.73 6.90
CA LEU A 33 -18.41 -13.02 7.56
C LEU A 33 -18.12 -14.54 7.66
N ASP A 34 -19.17 -15.34 7.75
CA ASP A 34 -19.10 -16.81 7.88
C ASP A 34 -19.19 -17.54 6.53
N ASP A 35 -19.40 -16.82 5.43
CA ASP A 35 -19.56 -17.42 4.11
C ASP A 35 -18.18 -17.70 3.49
N THR A 36 -17.94 -18.95 3.09
CA THR A 36 -16.75 -19.30 2.32
C THR A 36 -16.89 -18.77 0.89
N THR A 37 -15.94 -17.93 0.47
CA THR A 37 -15.89 -17.34 -0.86
C THR A 37 -15.38 -18.32 -1.92
N ALA A 38 -15.42 -17.92 -3.19
CA ALA A 38 -14.85 -18.71 -4.31
C ALA A 38 -13.34 -18.98 -4.14
N LEU A 39 -12.64 -18.12 -3.38
CA LEU A 39 -11.23 -18.27 -3.04
C LEU A 39 -10.99 -19.27 -1.89
N GLY A 40 -12.03 -19.87 -1.31
CA GLY A 40 -11.89 -20.76 -0.15
C GLY A 40 -11.61 -20.03 1.17
N VAL A 41 -11.70 -18.69 1.17
CA VAL A 41 -11.47 -17.82 2.31
C VAL A 41 -12.81 -17.44 2.94
N THR A 42 -12.90 -17.48 4.27
CA THR A 42 -13.99 -16.84 5.02
C THR A 42 -13.53 -15.46 5.50
N PRO A 43 -14.33 -14.40 5.36
CA PRO A 43 -13.94 -13.08 5.87
C PRO A 43 -13.67 -13.08 7.38
N ARG A 44 -14.35 -13.93 8.15
CA ARG A 44 -14.05 -14.12 9.59
C ARG A 44 -12.61 -14.57 9.85
N ALA A 45 -12.04 -15.43 9.00
CA ALA A 45 -10.64 -15.84 9.17
C ALA A 45 -9.68 -14.65 9.03
N LEU A 46 -9.98 -13.69 8.15
CA LEU A 46 -9.18 -12.46 8.03
C LEU A 46 -9.29 -11.62 9.30
N VAL A 47 -10.50 -11.48 9.83
CA VAL A 47 -10.74 -10.74 11.08
C VAL A 47 -10.00 -11.38 12.25
N ASP A 48 -10.08 -12.71 12.40
CA ASP A 48 -9.46 -13.45 13.50
C ASP A 48 -7.92 -13.31 13.51
N VAL A 49 -7.30 -13.18 12.33
CA VAL A 49 -5.84 -12.96 12.19
C VAL A 49 -5.46 -11.50 12.46
N ALA A 50 -6.27 -10.55 12.01
CA ALA A 50 -5.88 -9.15 11.95
C ALA A 50 -6.35 -8.30 13.13
N GLU A 51 -7.49 -8.60 13.73
CA GLU A 51 -8.09 -7.77 14.77
C GLU A 51 -7.25 -7.80 16.07
N GLY A 52 -7.02 -6.62 16.64
CA GLY A 52 -6.32 -6.47 17.91
C GLY A 52 -5.22 -5.43 17.88
N THR A 53 -4.34 -5.51 18.88
CA THR A 53 -3.16 -4.65 19.03
C THR A 53 -1.91 -5.46 18.69
N HIS A 54 -1.15 -4.97 17.73
CA HIS A 54 0.11 -5.51 17.27
C HIS A 54 1.21 -4.54 17.64
N THR A 55 2.24 -5.03 18.31
CA THR A 55 3.39 -4.23 18.72
C THR A 55 4.64 -4.78 18.10
N GLY A 56 5.52 -3.92 17.60
CA GLY A 56 6.75 -4.31 16.94
C GLY A 56 7.85 -3.29 17.12
N THR A 57 8.94 -3.47 16.37
CA THR A 57 10.01 -2.49 16.26
C THR A 57 10.05 -1.90 14.86
N PHE A 58 9.84 -0.60 14.74
CA PHE A 58 10.02 0.12 13.49
C PHE A 58 11.49 0.47 13.30
N ILE A 59 12.05 0.09 12.16
CA ILE A 59 13.42 0.32 11.75
C ILE A 59 13.41 1.40 10.67
N TRP A 60 13.97 2.56 10.99
CA TRP A 60 14.10 3.67 10.06
C TRP A 60 15.10 3.36 8.97
N HIS A 61 14.73 3.57 7.70
CA HIS A 61 15.63 3.26 6.59
C HIS A 61 16.80 4.25 6.48
N ARG A 62 16.59 5.52 6.86
CA ARG A 62 17.58 6.59 6.76
C ARG A 62 18.86 6.29 7.55
N ASP A 63 18.72 5.84 8.79
CA ASP A 63 19.83 5.75 9.74
C ASP A 63 19.87 4.43 10.53
N ALA A 64 18.97 3.49 10.22
CA ALA A 64 18.80 2.22 10.93
C ALA A 64 18.51 2.39 12.44
N SER A 65 18.08 3.58 12.87
CA SER A 65 17.55 3.76 14.21
C SER A 65 16.24 2.99 14.38
N THR A 66 15.88 2.71 15.62
CA THR A 66 14.71 1.90 15.94
C THR A 66 13.81 2.63 16.90
N THR A 67 12.50 2.47 16.72
CA THR A 67 11.47 3.01 17.60
C THR A 67 10.37 1.96 17.79
N PRO A 68 9.82 1.78 18.99
CA PRO A 68 8.65 0.93 19.15
C PRO A 68 7.49 1.42 18.29
N VAL A 69 6.70 0.47 17.77
CA VAL A 69 5.52 0.77 16.97
C VAL A 69 4.33 -0.03 17.45
N THR A 70 3.15 0.59 17.39
CA THR A 70 1.88 -0.04 17.70
C THR A 70 0.93 0.14 16.52
N LEU A 71 0.36 -0.97 16.07
CA LEU A 71 -0.71 -1.03 15.09
C LEU A 71 -1.95 -1.59 15.77
N VAL A 72 -3.04 -0.84 15.76
CA VAL A 72 -4.35 -1.31 16.26
C VAL A 72 -5.26 -1.48 15.05
N ILE A 73 -5.88 -2.65 14.92
CA ILE A 73 -6.86 -2.94 13.88
C ILE A 73 -8.17 -3.36 14.55
N THR A 74 -9.27 -2.79 14.06
CA THR A 74 -10.63 -3.14 14.43
C THR A 74 -11.39 -3.42 13.15
N ALA A 75 -11.84 -4.66 13.00
CA ALA A 75 -12.65 -5.04 11.85
C ALA A 75 -14.05 -4.47 11.96
N THR A 76 -14.59 -4.05 10.82
CA THR A 76 -16.02 -3.80 10.71
C THR A 76 -16.71 -5.07 10.25
N GLU A 77 -18.01 -5.22 10.53
CA GLU A 77 -18.79 -6.37 10.07
C GLU A 77 -19.16 -6.30 8.57
N THR A 78 -18.41 -5.54 7.77
CA THR A 78 -18.64 -5.35 6.33
C THR A 78 -17.57 -6.08 5.52
N ALA A 79 -18.00 -7.13 4.81
CA ALA A 79 -17.14 -7.91 3.94
C ALA A 79 -17.67 -7.97 2.50
N ARG A 80 -16.74 -8.07 1.54
CA ARG A 80 -17.04 -8.14 0.11
C ARG A 80 -16.08 -9.07 -0.60
N PHE A 81 -16.58 -9.72 -1.64
CA PHE A 81 -15.77 -10.40 -2.63
C PHE A 81 -15.64 -9.49 -3.85
N VAL A 82 -14.40 -9.24 -4.26
CA VAL A 82 -14.06 -8.43 -5.42
C VAL A 82 -13.53 -9.36 -6.49
N ASP A 83 -14.37 -9.60 -7.49
CA ASP A 83 -14.05 -10.33 -8.72
C ASP A 83 -13.36 -9.35 -9.69
N ARG A 84 -12.20 -9.73 -10.23
CA ARG A 84 -11.45 -8.86 -11.15
C ARG A 84 -11.17 -9.57 -12.47
N GLU A 85 -11.52 -8.90 -13.56
CA GLU A 85 -11.26 -9.38 -14.91
C GLU A 85 -10.46 -8.34 -15.70
N PRO A 86 -9.57 -8.74 -16.64
CA PRO A 86 -8.89 -7.79 -17.50
C PRO A 86 -9.87 -6.90 -18.27
N ASP A 87 -9.64 -5.59 -18.26
CA ASP A 87 -10.40 -4.63 -19.06
C ASP A 87 -10.06 -4.82 -20.55
N PRO A 88 -11.03 -5.24 -21.39
CA PRO A 88 -10.78 -5.44 -22.81
C PRO A 88 -10.50 -4.14 -23.59
N THR A 89 -10.72 -2.98 -22.96
CA THR A 89 -10.50 -1.65 -23.54
C THR A 89 -9.17 -1.02 -23.10
N PHE A 90 -8.44 -1.67 -22.19
CA PHE A 90 -7.16 -1.16 -21.70
C PHE A 90 -6.09 -1.20 -22.80
N ASP A 91 -5.57 -0.03 -23.17
CA ASP A 91 -4.52 0.11 -24.16
C ASP A 91 -3.14 -0.03 -23.50
N THR A 92 -2.46 -1.15 -23.76
CA THR A 92 -1.08 -1.38 -23.32
C THR A 92 -0.04 -0.59 -24.12
N ARG A 93 -0.47 0.31 -25.02
CA ARG A 93 0.36 1.09 -25.94
C ARG A 93 1.29 0.22 -26.79
N GLY A 94 0.81 -0.96 -27.18
CA GLY A 94 1.55 -1.93 -27.98
C GLY A 94 2.59 -2.74 -27.21
N LEU A 95 2.62 -2.65 -25.87
CA LEU A 95 3.38 -3.57 -25.03
C LEU A 95 2.60 -4.88 -24.85
N ASP A 96 3.25 -6.01 -25.04
CA ASP A 96 2.68 -7.33 -24.73
C ASP A 96 2.80 -7.56 -23.21
N LEU A 97 1.89 -6.95 -22.46
CA LEU A 97 1.80 -7.08 -21.00
C LEU A 97 0.69 -8.06 -20.67
N ALA A 98 1.03 -9.12 -19.94
CA ALA A 98 0.03 -9.97 -19.30
C ALA A 98 -0.56 -9.22 -18.10
N ILE A 99 -1.80 -8.74 -18.24
CA ILE A 99 -2.54 -8.15 -17.12
C ILE A 99 -3.07 -9.29 -16.26
N ILE A 100 -2.61 -9.36 -15.02
CA ILE A 100 -3.06 -10.35 -14.04
C ILE A 100 -4.03 -9.65 -13.09
N CYS A 101 -5.31 -10.03 -13.18
CA CYS A 101 -6.37 -9.55 -12.32
C CYS A 101 -6.71 -10.65 -11.32
N GLU A 102 -6.24 -10.52 -10.09
CA GLU A 102 -6.52 -11.49 -9.03
C GLU A 102 -7.73 -11.06 -8.21
N ASP A 103 -8.69 -11.97 -8.05
CA ASP A 103 -9.81 -11.81 -7.14
C ASP A 103 -9.33 -11.66 -5.69
N ARG A 104 -10.14 -11.02 -4.86
CA ARG A 104 -9.84 -10.88 -3.44
C ARG A 104 -11.09 -10.83 -2.57
N VAL A 105 -10.93 -11.24 -1.32
CA VAL A 105 -11.87 -10.96 -0.24
C VAL A 105 -11.41 -9.70 0.46
N GLU A 106 -12.31 -8.75 0.68
CA GLU A 106 -12.05 -7.55 1.46
C GLU A 106 -12.93 -7.50 2.72
N VAL A 107 -12.34 -7.08 3.84
CA VAL A 107 -13.05 -6.72 5.08
C VAL A 107 -12.67 -5.29 5.45
N ASP A 108 -13.66 -4.43 5.59
CA ASP A 108 -13.42 -3.04 6.00
C ASP A 108 -12.88 -3.00 7.43
N VAL A 109 -11.84 -2.21 7.65
CA VAL A 109 -11.19 -2.04 8.95
C VAL A 109 -10.94 -0.58 9.29
N THR A 110 -10.86 -0.32 10.58
CA THR A 110 -10.38 0.94 11.14
C THR A 110 -9.27 0.68 12.13
N GLY A 111 -8.48 1.68 12.48
CA GLY A 111 -7.34 1.46 13.34
C GLY A 111 -6.49 2.68 13.63
N THR A 112 -5.30 2.43 14.16
CA THR A 112 -4.26 3.44 14.36
C THR A 112 -2.89 2.85 14.12
N PHE A 113 -1.99 3.63 13.52
CA PHE A 113 -0.56 3.34 13.39
C PHE A 113 0.23 4.40 14.14
N THR A 114 0.98 4.00 15.15
CA THR A 114 1.70 4.93 16.04
C THR A 114 3.14 4.48 16.25
N THR A 115 4.11 5.38 16.10
CA THR A 115 5.48 5.19 16.58
C THR A 115 5.68 5.90 17.91
N ASP A 116 6.48 5.32 18.81
CA ASP A 116 6.69 5.83 20.17
C ASP A 116 7.41 7.20 20.21
N ASP A 117 8.19 7.52 19.17
CA ASP A 117 8.83 8.82 18.98
C ASP A 117 7.87 9.91 18.47
N GLY A 118 6.62 9.55 18.17
CA GLY A 118 5.60 10.46 17.66
C GLY A 118 5.76 10.84 16.20
N ALA A 119 6.67 10.20 15.45
CA ALA A 119 6.83 10.46 14.03
C ALA A 119 5.55 10.09 13.24
N PHE A 120 4.90 8.99 13.60
CA PHE A 120 3.58 8.63 13.10
C PHE A 120 2.57 8.53 14.24
N ALA A 121 1.37 9.07 14.01
CA ALA A 121 0.24 8.96 14.94
C ALA A 121 -1.08 8.90 14.16
N GLU A 122 -1.15 8.01 13.16
CA GLU A 122 -2.14 8.11 12.09
C GLU A 122 -3.38 7.24 12.37
N PRO A 123 -4.59 7.78 12.22
CA PRO A 123 -5.79 6.95 12.13
C PRO A 123 -5.78 6.19 10.81
N LEU A 124 -6.22 4.94 10.85
CA LEU A 124 -6.32 4.09 9.68
C LEU A 124 -7.78 3.82 9.33
N ALA A 125 -8.09 3.90 8.05
CA ALA A 125 -9.32 3.39 7.47
C ALA A 125 -8.96 2.73 6.13
N GLY A 126 -9.37 1.48 5.94
CA GLY A 126 -9.01 0.72 4.76
C GLY A 126 -9.73 -0.61 4.72
N ALA A 127 -9.21 -1.52 3.90
CA ALA A 127 -9.72 -2.87 3.80
C ALA A 127 -8.59 -3.87 3.95
N LEU A 128 -8.79 -4.86 4.81
CA LEU A 128 -7.99 -6.08 4.83
C LEU A 128 -8.35 -6.89 3.60
N MET A 129 -7.34 -7.35 2.87
CA MET A 129 -7.46 -8.09 1.62
C MET A 129 -6.84 -9.47 1.76
N ALA A 130 -7.44 -10.48 1.15
CA ALA A 130 -6.82 -11.79 0.97
C ALA A 130 -7.16 -12.36 -0.40
N TRP A 131 -6.18 -12.99 -1.04
CA TRP A 131 -6.30 -13.59 -2.37
C TRP A 131 -6.42 -15.14 -2.33
N GLY A 132 -6.33 -15.75 -1.14
CA GLY A 132 -6.46 -17.20 -0.96
C GLY A 132 -6.29 -17.62 0.51
N PRO A 133 -6.54 -18.90 0.85
CA PRO A 133 -6.58 -19.37 2.24
C PRO A 133 -5.19 -19.51 2.89
N ASP A 134 -4.15 -19.65 2.08
CA ASP A 134 -2.76 -19.83 2.53
C ASP A 134 -1.91 -18.56 2.32
N GLN A 135 -2.54 -17.43 1.97
CA GLN A 135 -1.86 -16.16 1.78
C GLN A 135 -2.05 -15.23 2.99
N PRO A 136 -1.03 -14.43 3.36
CA PRO A 136 -1.19 -13.43 4.41
C PRO A 136 -2.28 -12.43 4.02
N ALA A 137 -3.02 -11.95 5.00
CA ALA A 137 -3.93 -10.84 4.80
C ALA A 137 -3.10 -9.56 4.62
N SER A 138 -3.51 -8.68 3.71
CA SER A 138 -2.81 -7.44 3.43
C SER A 138 -3.69 -6.22 3.72
N LEU A 139 -3.09 -5.17 4.26
CA LEU A 139 -3.70 -3.86 4.41
C LEU A 139 -2.78 -2.83 3.76
N SER A 140 -3.32 -2.03 2.85
CA SER A 140 -2.62 -0.88 2.26
C SER A 140 -3.44 0.39 2.53
N VAL A 141 -2.79 1.38 3.14
CA VAL A 141 -3.41 2.65 3.52
C VAL A 141 -2.53 3.80 3.03
N ALA A 142 -3.11 4.67 2.20
CA ALA A 142 -2.47 5.92 1.82
C ALA A 142 -2.41 6.85 3.04
N LEU A 143 -1.22 7.41 3.27
CA LEU A 143 -0.96 8.44 4.27
C LEU A 143 -0.72 9.75 3.52
N ASP A 144 -1.46 10.80 3.88
CA ASP A 144 -1.26 12.12 3.27
C ASP A 144 -0.05 12.79 3.92
N PRO A 145 1.07 12.98 3.21
CA PRO A 145 2.27 13.59 3.76
C PRO A 145 2.07 15.06 4.18
N ASP A 146 1.03 15.75 3.67
CA ASP A 146 0.68 17.12 4.06
C ASP A 146 -0.29 17.19 5.24
N ALA A 147 -0.87 16.06 5.65
CA ALA A 147 -1.87 15.97 6.71
C ALA A 147 -1.57 14.91 7.78
N LEU A 148 -0.30 14.50 7.91
CA LEU A 148 0.14 13.60 8.98
C LEU A 148 -0.17 14.20 10.37
N GLN A 149 -0.63 13.36 11.28
CA GLN A 149 -0.86 13.74 12.68
C GLN A 149 0.43 13.66 13.51
N GLY A 150 1.36 12.79 13.11
CA GLY A 150 2.70 12.71 13.68
C GLY A 150 3.63 13.83 13.20
N THR A 151 4.91 13.73 13.60
CA THR A 151 5.94 14.71 13.26
C THR A 151 6.86 14.29 12.12
N TYR A 152 6.57 13.19 11.43
CA TYR A 152 7.37 12.73 10.30
C TYR A 152 7.38 13.77 9.17
N ASP A 153 8.56 14.02 8.62
CA ASP A 153 8.78 14.95 7.51
C ASP A 153 9.46 14.19 6.37
N MET A 154 8.67 13.93 5.32
CA MET A 154 9.11 13.19 4.14
C MET A 154 10.20 13.94 3.36
N ASP A 155 10.24 15.28 3.41
CA ASP A 155 11.24 16.07 2.67
C ASP A 155 12.66 15.78 3.15
N VAL A 156 12.81 15.43 4.43
CA VAL A 156 14.11 15.07 4.97
C VAL A 156 14.60 13.73 4.40
N ASP A 157 13.70 12.79 4.07
CA ASP A 157 14.06 11.51 3.42
C ASP A 157 14.27 11.69 1.93
N ILE A 158 13.41 12.47 1.28
CA ILE A 158 13.55 12.81 -0.13
C ILE A 158 14.92 13.42 -0.40
N ALA A 159 15.37 14.37 0.43
CA ALA A 159 16.66 15.03 0.26
C ALA A 159 17.87 14.07 0.30
N ALA A 160 17.71 12.88 0.89
CA ALA A 160 18.74 11.84 0.89
C ALA A 160 18.77 11.01 -0.42
N VAL A 161 17.64 10.90 -1.11
CA VAL A 161 17.46 10.05 -2.30
C VAL A 161 17.50 10.85 -3.60
N GLN A 162 16.94 12.06 -3.60
CA GLN A 162 16.76 12.88 -4.80
C GLN A 162 17.07 14.36 -4.52
N GLN A 163 17.85 14.98 -5.42
CA GLN A 163 18.22 16.41 -5.33
C GLN A 163 17.44 17.29 -6.31
N ASP A 164 16.81 16.70 -7.32
CA ASP A 164 16.00 17.44 -8.28
C ASP A 164 14.61 17.74 -7.69
N PRO A 165 13.98 18.86 -8.11
CA PRO A 165 12.61 19.14 -7.71
C PRO A 165 11.68 18.03 -8.17
N TYR A 166 10.69 17.72 -7.33
CA TYR A 166 9.61 16.79 -7.63
C TYR A 166 8.28 17.56 -7.69
N ASP A 167 7.32 17.01 -8.42
CA ASP A 167 6.00 17.61 -8.62
C ASP A 167 4.98 17.06 -7.62
N THR A 168 5.07 15.76 -7.32
CA THR A 168 4.18 15.10 -6.36
C THR A 168 4.94 14.18 -5.42
N ARG A 169 4.36 13.97 -4.24
CA ARG A 169 4.80 12.97 -3.27
C ARG A 169 3.59 12.26 -2.67
N SER A 170 3.76 11.00 -2.32
CA SER A 170 2.77 10.18 -1.63
C SER A 170 3.45 9.28 -0.61
N LEU A 171 2.69 8.83 0.39
CA LEU A 171 3.15 7.93 1.42
C LEU A 171 2.13 6.80 1.58
N GLU A 172 2.61 5.57 1.78
CA GLU A 172 1.76 4.40 1.97
C GLU A 172 2.26 3.57 3.14
N LEU A 173 1.32 3.13 3.98
CA LEU A 173 1.50 2.06 4.95
C LEU A 173 1.03 0.74 4.32
N GLY A 174 1.96 -0.18 4.10
CA GLY A 174 1.68 -1.57 3.72
C GLY A 174 1.87 -2.50 4.91
N VAL A 175 0.92 -3.40 5.15
CA VAL A 175 0.94 -4.38 6.24
C VAL A 175 0.56 -5.75 5.71
N GLU A 176 1.28 -6.78 6.13
CA GLU A 176 0.96 -8.19 5.96
C GLU A 176 0.72 -8.82 7.34
N LEU A 177 -0.39 -9.53 7.48
CA LEU A 177 -0.82 -10.17 8.72
C LEU A 177 -0.98 -11.67 8.48
N SER A 178 -0.43 -12.44 9.42
CA SER A 178 -0.48 -13.89 9.41
C SER A 178 -0.55 -14.41 10.84
N GLU A 179 -0.79 -15.72 11.01
CA GLU A 179 -0.69 -16.35 12.32
C GLU A 179 0.72 -16.23 12.94
N SER A 180 1.76 -16.01 12.12
CA SER A 180 3.14 -15.86 12.60
C SER A 180 3.49 -14.46 13.09
N GLY A 181 2.62 -13.47 12.84
CA GLY A 181 2.81 -12.09 13.23
C GLY A 181 2.44 -11.11 12.13
N VAL A 182 2.85 -9.86 12.37
CA VAL A 182 2.62 -8.72 11.49
C VAL A 182 3.95 -8.21 10.98
N VAL A 183 4.03 -8.02 9.67
CA VAL A 183 5.14 -7.30 9.03
C VAL A 183 4.55 -6.10 8.33
N GLY A 184 5.22 -4.95 8.36
CA GLY A 184 4.78 -3.82 7.59
C GLY A 184 5.90 -2.89 7.20
N GLN A 185 5.56 -1.94 6.34
CA GLN A 185 6.47 -0.95 5.81
C GLN A 185 5.74 0.37 5.56
N VAL A 186 6.47 1.46 5.72
CA VAL A 186 6.06 2.77 5.22
C VAL A 186 6.94 3.08 4.01
N LEU A 187 6.30 3.32 2.87
CA LEU A 187 6.96 3.63 1.61
C LEU A 187 6.47 4.97 1.10
N GLY A 188 7.42 5.88 0.87
CA GLY A 188 7.18 7.11 0.14
C GLY A 188 7.38 6.89 -1.36
N GLN A 189 6.71 7.70 -2.16
CA GLN A 189 6.98 7.84 -3.58
C GLN A 189 7.01 9.32 -3.95
N ILE A 190 7.91 9.66 -4.86
CA ILE A 190 7.95 10.98 -5.49
C ILE A 190 7.88 10.82 -7.00
N THR A 191 7.28 11.79 -7.68
CA THR A 191 7.31 11.87 -9.15
C THR A 191 7.65 13.27 -9.60
N GLY A 192 8.20 13.39 -10.80
CA GLY A 192 8.47 14.67 -11.41
C GLY A 192 8.57 14.59 -12.92
N GLU A 193 8.52 15.76 -13.55
CA GLU A 193 8.68 15.95 -14.98
C GLU A 193 9.98 16.74 -15.27
N GLU A 194 10.79 16.24 -16.20
CA GLU A 194 11.89 17.02 -16.75
C GLU A 194 11.36 18.05 -17.75
N ALA A 195 12.07 19.18 -17.87
CA ALA A 195 11.78 20.16 -18.89
C ALA A 195 11.81 19.52 -20.29
N CYS A 196 10.74 19.67 -21.05
CA CYS A 196 10.62 19.07 -22.37
C CYS A 196 11.68 19.61 -23.35
N ASP A 197 12.35 18.73 -24.07
CA ASP A 197 13.16 19.08 -25.24
C ASP A 197 12.35 18.79 -26.52
N GLY A 198 11.54 19.77 -26.92
CA GLY A 198 10.61 19.61 -28.04
C GLY A 198 9.36 18.80 -27.65
N ASN A 199 9.17 17.65 -28.29
CA ASN A 199 8.04 16.75 -28.01
C ASN A 199 8.37 15.63 -27.00
N ASP A 200 9.63 15.57 -26.55
CA ASP A 200 10.07 14.60 -25.55
C ASP A 200 10.06 15.26 -24.17
N CYS A 201 9.01 14.97 -23.40
CA CYS A 201 8.95 15.26 -21.98
C CYS A 201 9.26 13.95 -21.24
N ALA A 202 10.28 13.95 -20.39
CA ALA A 202 10.58 12.79 -19.56
C ALA A 202 9.87 12.93 -18.22
N ALA A 203 9.07 11.93 -17.84
CA ALA A 203 8.54 11.80 -16.49
C ALA A 203 9.35 10.75 -15.74
N TRP A 204 9.50 10.93 -14.43
CA TRP A 204 10.22 10.01 -13.56
C TRP A 204 9.47 9.79 -12.26
N ALA A 205 9.73 8.64 -11.63
CA ALA A 205 9.24 8.29 -10.31
C ALA A 205 10.37 7.65 -9.51
N ALA A 206 10.40 7.90 -8.21
CA ALA A 206 11.35 7.27 -7.30
C ALA A 206 10.67 6.83 -6.01
N ALA A 207 11.00 5.64 -5.56
CA ALA A 207 10.62 5.15 -4.24
C ALA A 207 11.53 5.76 -3.17
N VAL A 208 10.94 6.14 -2.04
CA VAL A 208 11.59 6.71 -0.86
C VAL A 208 11.29 5.78 0.32
N PRO A 209 12.13 4.78 0.60
CA PRO A 209 11.90 3.87 1.71
C PRO A 209 11.97 4.64 3.04
N VAL A 210 10.92 4.53 3.86
CA VAL A 210 10.85 5.25 5.15
C VAL A 210 11.24 4.33 6.29
N GLY A 211 10.63 3.16 6.37
CA GLY A 211 11.00 2.14 7.35
C GLY A 211 10.12 0.91 7.30
N THR A 212 10.48 -0.08 8.11
CA THR A 212 9.83 -1.40 8.18
C THR A 212 9.61 -1.80 9.63
N PHE A 213 8.61 -2.63 9.92
CA PHE A 213 8.39 -3.19 11.26
C PHE A 213 7.99 -4.65 11.23
N GLU A 214 8.34 -5.34 12.32
CA GLU A 214 7.99 -6.73 12.66
C GLU A 214 7.80 -6.85 14.19
#